data_AF-A0A9D4MW08-F1
#
_entry.id   AF-A0A9D4MW08-F1
#
_cell.length_a   1.000
_cell.length_b   1.000
_cell.length_c   1.000
_cell.angle_alpha   90.00
_cell.angle_beta   90.00
_cell.angle_gamma   90.00
#
_symmetry.space_group_name_H-M   'P 1'
#
loop_
_entity.id
_entity.type
_entity.pdbx_description
1 polymer ?
#
loop_
_entity_poly.entity_id
_entity_poly.type
_entity_poly.pdbx_seq_one_letter_code
_entity_poly.pdbx_strand_id
1 'polypeptide(L)' 'MLDTSGEYVTSLVKKLAPPLVTLLSAEPEIQYVALRNINLIVQKRQGSPLSDHK' A
#
# COMPACT_ATOMS: atom_id res chain seq x y z
N MET A 1 -10.73 -15.10 14.58
CA MET A 1 -9.81 -13.95 14.46
C MET A 1 -8.87 -14.25 13.31
N LEU A 2 -8.66 -13.31 12.38
CA LEU A 2 -7.70 -13.49 11.29
C LEU A 2 -6.32 -13.64 11.93
N ASP A 3 -5.71 -14.82 11.79
CA ASP A 3 -4.34 -15.02 12.20
C ASP A 3 -3.48 -14.07 11.35
N THR A 4 -2.98 -13.03 12.00
CA THR A 4 -2.27 -11.93 11.35
C THR A 4 -0.78 -12.25 11.33
N SER A 5 -0.45 -13.53 11.13
CA SER A 5 0.92 -14.02 11.09
C SER A 5 1.68 -13.16 10.08
N GLY A 6 2.82 -12.58 10.49
CA GLY A 6 3.53 -11.58 9.69
C GLY A 6 3.87 -12.05 8.26
N GLU A 7 4.04 -13.36 8.09
CA GLU A 7 4.23 -14.01 6.79
C GLU A 7 2.99 -13.95 5.87
N TYR A 8 1.79 -14.14 6.41
CA TYR A 8 0.53 -14.06 5.67
C TYR A 8 0.31 -12.63 5.14
N VAL A 9 0.51 -11.63 6.00
CA VAL A 9 0.44 -10.22 5.61
C VAL A 9 1.48 -9.87 4.56
N THR A 10 2.70 -10.39 4.69
CA THR A 10 3.79 -10.16 3.73
C THR A 10 3.50 -10.81 2.38
N SER A 11 2.95 -12.03 2.37
CA SER A 11 2.51 -12.72 1.17
C SER A 11 1.39 -11.97 0.44
N LEU A 12 0.39 -11.47 1.17
CA LEU A 12 -0.68 -10.64 0.62
C LEU A 12 -0.14 -9.37 -0.05
N VAL A 13 0.83 -8.71 0.57
CA VAL A 13 1.40 -7.45 0.06
C VAL A 13 2.13 -7.66 -1.26
N LYS A 14 2.90 -8.75 -1.36
CA LYS A 14 3.54 -9.13 -2.62
C LYS A 14 2.50 -9.39 -3.72
N LYS A 15 1.36 -9.98 -3.38
CA LYS A 15 0.24 -10.23 -4.32
C LYS A 15 -0.51 -8.95 -4.71
N LEU A 16 -0.44 -7.89 -3.90
CA LEU A 16 -1.07 -6.60 -4.20
C LEU A 16 -0.22 -5.70 -5.09
N ALA A 17 1.09 -5.96 -5.27
CA ALA A 17 1.94 -5.14 -6.12
C ALA A 17 1.51 -5.16 -7.61
N PRO A 18 1.25 -6.32 -8.25
CA PRO A 18 0.77 -6.35 -9.64
C PRO A 18 -0.55 -5.58 -9.89
N PRO A 19 -1.64 -5.75 -9.11
CA PRO A 19 -2.89 -5.03 -9.37
C PRO A 19 -2.77 -3.53 -9.12
N LEU A 20 -1.99 -3.09 -8.12
CA LEU A 20 -1.74 -1.67 -7.87
C LEU A 20 -0.96 -1.01 -9.01
N VAL A 21 -0.06 -1.73 -9.68
CA VAL A 21 0.64 -1.25 -10.87
C VAL A 21 -0.32 -1.15 -12.07
N THR A 22 -1.21 -2.13 -12.28
CA THR A 22 -2.18 -2.06 -13.39
C THR A 22 -3.17 -0.91 -13.25
N LEU A 23 -3.51 -0.52 -12.01
CA LEU A 23 -4.37 0.64 -11.73
C LEU A 23 -3.74 1.98 -12.15
N LEU A 24 -2.42 2.04 -12.38
CA LEU A 24 -1.73 3.22 -12.91
C LEU A 24 -1.92 3.40 -14.42
N SER A 25 -2.47 2.41 -15.11
CA SER A 25 -2.83 2.48 -16.53
C SER A 25 -4.35 2.63 -16.73
N ALA A 26 -5.12 2.80 -15.65
CA ALA A 26 -6.56 3.01 -15.68
C ALA A 26 -6.92 4.47 -15.99
N GLU A 27 -8.21 4.76 -16.08
CA GLU A 27 -8.72 6.13 -16.23
C GLU A 27 -8.18 7.07 -15.13
N PRO A 28 -8.02 8.37 -15.41
CA PRO A 28 -7.38 9.33 -14.49
C PRO A 28 -7.96 9.35 -13.08
N GLU A 29 -9.28 9.20 -12.95
CA GLU A 29 -10.02 9.19 -11.69
C GLU A 29 -9.66 7.96 -10.85
N ILE A 30 -9.56 6.80 -11.50
CA ILE A 30 -9.18 5.53 -10.87
C ILE A 30 -7.72 5.57 -10.47
N GLN A 31 -6.87 6.12 -11.34
CA GLN A 31 -5.45 6.29 -11.09
C GLN A 31 -5.19 7.20 -9.87
N TYR A 32 -5.93 8.30 -9.73
CA TYR A 32 -5.82 9.20 -8.57
C TYR A 32 -6.13 8.47 -7.25
N VAL A 33 -7.23 7.72 -7.21
CA VAL A 33 -7.61 6.94 -6.02
C VAL A 33 -6.58 5.85 -5.71
N ALA A 34 -6.06 5.17 -6.75
CA ALA A 34 -5.02 4.16 -6.59
C ALA A 34 -3.73 4.74 -5.99
N LEU A 35 -3.25 5.87 -6.52
CA LEU A 35 -2.08 6.58 -5.99
C LEU A 35 -2.26 7.02 -4.54
N ARG A 36 -3.45 7.52 -4.19
CA ARG A 36 -3.78 7.89 -2.80
C ARG A 36 -3.73 6.67 -1.87
N ASN A 37 -4.32 5.55 -2.28
CA ASN A 37 -4.34 4.32 -1.48
C ASN A 37 -2.94 3.72 -1.31
N ILE A 38 -2.12 3.74 -2.36
CA ILE A 38 -0.70 3.32 -2.29
C ILE A 38 0.05 4.16 -1.26
N ASN A 39 -0.10 5.50 -1.30
CA ASN A 39 0.54 6.41 -0.36
C ASN A 39 0.12 6.12 1.11
N LEU A 40 -1.15 5.82 1.36
CA LEU A 40 -1.63 5.46 2.70
C LEU A 40 -1.04 4.13 3.20
N ILE A 41 -0.95 3.11 2.34
CA ILE A 41 -0.33 1.81 2.67
C ILE A 41 1.15 1.98 3.00
N VAL A 42 1.86 2.81 2.22
CA VAL A 42 3.24 3.22 2.40
C VAL A 42 3.44 3.89 3.76
N GLN A 43 2.69 4.96 4.06
CA GLN A 43 2.78 5.68 5.33
C GLN A 43 2.50 4.79 6.56
N LYS A 44 1.53 3.88 6.44
CA LYS A 44 1.17 2.95 7.53
C LYS A 44 2.24 1.89 7.81
N ARG A 45 3.05 1.52 6.82
CA ARG A 45 4.12 0.52 6.96
C ARG A 45 5.47 1.11 7.30
N GLN A 46 5.74 2.29 6.78
CA GLN A 46 7.02 2.98 6.96
C GLN A 46 7.11 3.70 8.31
N GLY A 47 6.01 3.77 9.07
CA GLY A 47 5.96 4.53 10.31
C GLY A 47 6.33 5.98 10.02
N SER A 48 5.43 6.73 9.37
CA SER A 48 5.48 8.19 9.19
C SER A 48 6.89 8.82 9.21
N PRO A 49 7.51 9.16 8.06
CA PRO A 49 8.82 9.83 8.02
C PRO A 49 8.86 11.23 8.68
N LEU A 50 7.76 11.67 9.33
CA LEU A 50 7.67 12.88 10.13
C LEU A 50 8.11 12.71 11.60
N SER A 51 8.55 11.52 12.03
CA SER A 51 9.04 11.31 13.41
C SER A 51 10.53 11.57 13.63
N ASP A 52 11.31 11.89 12.59
CA ASP A 52 12.77 12.08 12.71
C ASP A 52 13.21 13.54 13.01
N HIS A 53 12.32 14.36 13.57
CA HIS A 53 12.68 15.63 14.18
C HIS A 53 12.82 15.48 15.71
N LYS A 54 13.88 14.80 16.17
CA LYS A 54 14.45 15.00 17.51
C LYS A 54 15.94 14.65 17.53
#